data_AF-M0NZZ0-F1
#
_entry.id   AF-M0NZZ0-F1
#
_cell.length_a   1.000
_cell.length_b   1.000
_cell.length_c   1.000
_cell.angle_alpha   90.00
_cell.angle_beta   90.00
_cell.angle_gamma   90.00
#
_symmetry.space_group_name_H-M   'P 1'
#
loop_
_entity.id
_entity.type
_entity.pdbx_description
1 polymer ?
#
loop_
_entity_poly.entity_id
_entity_poly.type
_entity_poly.pdbx_seq_one_letter_code
_entity_poly.pdbx_strand_id
1 'polypeptide(L)'
;MSVSPVVRERGRLVAGGGAVGAAATPVLVIGLVAVGGFGPLAAAETAFAFGGLWFGLALLGWAGSVASGRAIEAAQEHLDADTNWTERRSRRAMARIGGFGAGMMLVAPVLGTLVG
;
A
#
# COMPACT_ATOMS: atom_id res chain seq x y z
N MET A 1 -11.91 21.10 14.69
CA MET A 1 -11.53 21.45 13.31
C MET A 1 -12.30 20.58 12.34
N SER A 2 -13.15 21.15 11.48
CA SER A 2 -13.82 20.41 10.41
C SER A 2 -12.82 20.08 9.30
N VAL A 3 -12.49 18.81 9.13
CA VAL A 3 -11.62 18.35 8.04
C VAL A 3 -12.29 18.65 6.69
N SER A 4 -11.57 19.26 5.76
CA SER A 4 -12.14 19.59 4.44
C SER A 4 -12.63 18.32 3.71
N PRO A 5 -13.69 18.41 2.90
CA PRO A 5 -14.25 17.25 2.20
C PRO A 5 -13.23 16.55 1.30
N VAL A 6 -12.30 17.30 0.69
CA VAL A 6 -11.22 16.76 -0.15
C VAL A 6 -10.24 15.93 0.68
N VAL A 7 -9.88 16.38 1.88
CA VAL A 7 -8.99 15.63 2.78
C VAL A 7 -9.69 14.37 3.28
N ARG A 8 -11.00 14.44 3.56
CA ARG A 8 -11.81 13.27 3.94
C ARG A 8 -11.85 12.22 2.82
N GLU A 9 -12.05 12.62 1.57
CA GLU A 9 -12.09 11.70 0.44
C GLU A 9 -10.73 11.05 0.18
N ARG A 10 -9.64 11.84 0.19
CA ARG A 10 -8.27 11.32 0.06
C ARG A 10 -7.91 10.39 1.21
N GLY A 11 -8.28 10.76 2.43
CA GLY A 11 -8.11 9.94 3.62
C GLY A 11 -8.83 8.60 3.51
N ARG A 12 -10.08 8.57 3.02
CA ARG A 12 -10.82 7.32 2.80
C ARG A 12 -10.12 6.36 1.85
N LEU A 13 -9.45 6.87 0.82
CA LEU A 13 -8.73 6.02 -0.14
C LEU A 13 -7.54 5.30 0.51
N VAL A 14 -6.72 6.04 1.26
CA VAL A 14 -5.58 5.48 1.98
C VAL A 14 -6.06 4.57 3.11
N ALA A 15 -7.07 5.01 3.87
CA ALA A 15 -7.65 4.23 4.97
C ALA A 15 -8.27 2.91 4.51
N GLY A 16 -8.93 2.89 3.34
CA GLY A 16 -9.44 1.66 2.76
C GLY A 16 -8.32 0.66 2.46
N GLY A 17 -7.22 1.11 1.85
CA GLY A 17 -6.03 0.28 1.67
C GLY A 17 -5.45 -0.20 3.00
N GLY A 18 -5.30 0.71 3.96
CA GLY A 18 -4.78 0.41 5.29
C GLY A 18 -5.60 -0.60 6.07
N ALA A 19 -6.93 -0.52 6.01
CA ALA A 19 -7.79 -1.52 6.64
C ALA A 19 -7.59 -2.92 6.03
N VAL A 20 -7.44 -3.01 4.70
CA VAL A 20 -7.15 -4.29 4.02
C VAL A 20 -5.77 -4.81 4.42
N GLY A 21 -4.75 -3.95 4.46
CA GLY A 21 -3.40 -4.32 4.90
C GLY A 21 -3.40 -4.83 6.34
N ALA A 22 -4.02 -4.08 7.25
CA ALA A 22 -4.18 -4.45 8.64
C ALA A 22 -4.86 -5.82 8.82
N ALA A 23 -5.91 -6.10 8.06
CA ALA A 23 -6.60 -7.40 8.10
C ALA A 23 -5.79 -8.54 7.46
N ALA A 24 -5.00 -8.25 6.42
CA ALA A 24 -4.15 -9.23 5.75
C ALA A 24 -2.96 -9.67 6.60
N THR A 25 -2.46 -8.80 7.49
CA THR A 25 -1.30 -9.10 8.35
C THR A 25 -1.46 -10.35 9.22
N PRO A 26 -2.51 -10.49 10.06
CA PRO A 26 -2.68 -11.71 10.86
C PRO A 26 -2.82 -12.95 9.99
N VAL A 27 -3.47 -12.85 8.82
CA VAL A 27 -3.59 -13.97 7.87
C VAL A 27 -2.21 -14.40 7.36
N LEU A 28 -1.38 -13.44 6.96
CA LEU A 28 -0.01 -13.72 6.51
C LEU A 28 0.83 -14.32 7.65
N VAL A 29 0.78 -13.76 8.84
CA VAL A 29 1.51 -14.28 10.01
C VAL A 29 1.09 -15.71 10.34
N ILE A 30 -0.21 -15.99 10.40
CA ILE A 30 -0.75 -17.33 10.65
C ILE A 30 -0.29 -18.29 9.55
N GLY A 31 -0.33 -17.89 8.28
CA GLY A 31 0.14 -18.71 7.17
C GLY A 31 1.64 -19.03 7.25
N LEU A 32 2.46 -18.03 7.55
CA LEU A 32 3.91 -18.20 7.72
C LEU A 32 4.24 -19.14 8.90
N VAL A 33 3.49 -19.08 9.99
CA VAL A 33 3.66 -19.97 11.14
C VAL A 33 3.16 -21.38 10.81
N ALA A 34 1.90 -21.52 10.42
CA ALA A 34 1.23 -22.81 10.29
C ALA A 34 1.71 -23.64 9.08
N VAL A 35 2.09 -22.97 7.99
CA VAL A 35 2.50 -23.62 6.74
C VAL A 35 4.00 -23.43 6.48
N GLY A 36 4.53 -22.24 6.76
CA GLY A 36 5.93 -21.91 6.51
C GLY A 36 6.92 -22.38 7.58
N GLY A 37 6.44 -22.77 8.77
CA GLY A 37 7.30 -23.21 9.87
C GLY A 37 8.11 -22.08 10.53
N PHE A 38 7.74 -20.83 10.30
CA PHE A 38 8.40 -19.67 10.92
C PHE A 38 8.06 -19.60 12.41
N GLY A 39 9.01 -19.16 13.23
CA GLY A 39 8.72 -18.73 14.60
C GLY A 39 7.75 -17.52 14.60
N PRO A 40 6.84 -17.39 15.57
CA PRO A 40 5.83 -16.32 15.57
C PRO A 40 6.39 -14.90 15.42
N LEU A 41 7.48 -14.58 16.12
CA LEU A 41 8.15 -13.29 16.00
C LEU A 41 8.73 -13.06 14.60
N ALA A 42 9.44 -14.04 14.06
CA ALA A 42 10.01 -13.97 12.70
C ALA A 42 8.92 -13.83 11.62
N ALA A 43 7.76 -14.47 11.81
CA ALA A 43 6.61 -14.30 10.93
C ALA A 43 6.06 -12.86 10.97
N ALA A 44 5.98 -12.25 12.16
CA ALA A 44 5.58 -10.85 12.32
C ALA A 44 6.58 -9.88 11.67
N GLU A 45 7.88 -10.07 11.87
CA GLU A 45 8.94 -9.29 11.23
C GLU A 45 8.88 -9.38 9.70
N THR A 46 8.65 -10.59 9.17
CA THR A 46 8.48 -10.83 7.74
C THR A 46 7.24 -10.09 7.20
N ALA A 47 6.12 -10.13 7.92
CA ALA A 47 4.92 -9.39 7.54
C ALA A 47 5.14 -7.86 7.57
N PHE A 48 5.91 -7.35 8.52
CA PHE A 48 6.32 -5.95 8.56
C PHE A 48 7.16 -5.57 7.34
N ALA A 49 8.20 -6.36 7.03
CA ALA A 49 9.07 -6.13 5.88
C ALA A 49 8.30 -6.18 4.55
N PHE A 50 7.37 -7.13 4.41
CA PHE A 50 6.48 -7.23 3.26
C PHE A 50 5.57 -6.00 3.11
N GLY A 51 5.02 -5.51 4.22
CA GLY A 51 4.28 -4.24 4.24
C GLY A 51 5.14 -3.06 3.80
N GLY A 52 6.38 -2.98 4.31
CA GLY A 52 7.37 -1.97 3.94
C GLY A 52 7.73 -1.98 2.46
N LEU A 53 7.88 -3.16 1.86
CA LEU A 53 8.11 -3.32 0.42
C LEU A 53 6.99 -2.67 -0.39
N TRP A 54 5.73 -3.03 -0.10
CA TRP A 54 4.58 -2.47 -0.83
C TRP A 54 4.40 -0.98 -0.59
N PHE A 55 4.66 -0.52 0.64
CA PHE A 55 4.64 0.89 0.96
C PHE A 55 5.70 1.66 0.14
N GLY A 56 6.93 1.17 0.09
CA GLY A 56 8.02 1.77 -0.67
C GLY A 56 7.75 1.81 -2.17
N LEU A 57 7.28 0.70 -2.75
CA LEU A 57 6.90 0.63 -4.17
C LEU A 57 5.77 1.60 -4.50
N ALA A 58 4.76 1.69 -3.63
CA ALA A 58 3.67 2.64 -3.80
C ALA A 58 4.15 4.09 -3.74
N LEU A 59 5.06 4.41 -2.81
CA LEU A 59 5.60 5.75 -2.66
C LEU A 59 6.40 6.16 -3.91
N LEU A 60 7.25 5.26 -4.40
CA LEU A 60 8.01 5.46 -5.63
C LEU A 60 7.08 5.60 -6.85
N GLY A 61 6.07 4.73 -6.98
CA GLY A 61 5.11 4.79 -8.08
C GLY A 61 4.25 6.05 -8.05
N TRP A 62 3.87 6.51 -6.86
CA TRP A 62 3.15 7.77 -6.68
C TRP A 62 4.03 8.97 -7.06
N ALA A 63 5.28 9.01 -6.58
CA ALA A 63 6.24 10.06 -6.91
C ALA A 63 6.55 10.08 -8.41
N GLY A 64 6.75 8.92 -9.02
CA GLY A 64 6.92 8.76 -10.46
C GLY A 64 5.73 9.31 -11.22
N SER A 65 4.51 8.94 -10.82
CA SER A 65 3.29 9.47 -11.43
C SER A 65 3.21 11.00 -11.33
N VAL A 66 3.65 11.59 -10.22
CA VAL A 66 3.71 13.06 -10.05
C VAL A 66 4.74 13.71 -10.97
N ALA A 67 5.91 13.10 -11.13
CA ALA A 67 7.01 13.65 -11.90
C ALA A 67 6.81 13.51 -13.41
N SER A 68 6.30 12.37 -13.87
CA SER A 68 6.21 12.02 -15.29
C SER A 68 4.79 11.95 -15.85
N GLY A 69 3.75 12.18 -15.02
CA GLY A 69 2.34 12.00 -15.40
C GLY A 69 1.95 12.66 -16.71
N ARG A 70 2.22 13.97 -16.85
CA ARG A 70 1.92 14.73 -18.07
C ARG A 70 2.69 14.23 -19.30
N ALA A 71 3.95 13.83 -19.12
CA ALA A 71 4.78 13.35 -20.21
C ALA A 71 4.31 11.97 -20.71
N ILE A 72 3.87 11.10 -19.81
CA ILE A 72 3.31 9.78 -20.15
C ILE A 72 1.96 9.95 -20.86
N GLU A 73 1.06 10.83 -20.37
CA GLU A 73 -0.22 11.08 -21.03
C GLU A 73 -0.02 11.65 -22.45
N ALA A 74 0.90 12.61 -22.62
CA ALA A 74 1.24 13.15 -23.95
C ALA A 74 1.86 12.09 -24.88
N ALA A 75 2.68 11.19 -24.33
CA ALA A 75 3.24 10.08 -25.10
C ALA A 75 2.15 9.07 -25.54
N GLN A 76 1.14 8.82 -24.71
CA GLN A 76 0.02 7.95 -25.07
C GLN A 76 -0.82 8.53 -26.20
N GLU A 77 -1.06 9.84 -26.16
CA GLU A 77 -1.75 10.56 -27.24
C GLU A 77 -0.97 10.50 -28.57
N HIS A 78 0.37 10.57 -28.52
CA HIS A 78 1.22 10.45 -29.71
C HIS A 78 1.39 9.01 -30.23
N LEU A 79 1.39 8.03 -29.33
CA LEU A 79 1.64 6.62 -29.67
C LEU A 79 0.34 5.83 -29.92
N ASP A 80 -0.81 6.49 -29.87
CA ASP A 80 -2.15 5.90 -29.98
C ASP A 80 -2.32 4.67 -29.07
N ALA A 81 -1.75 4.77 -27.86
CA ALA A 81 -1.70 3.66 -26.91
C ALA A 81 -2.90 3.71 -25.97
N ASP A 82 -3.93 2.89 -26.24
CA ASP A 82 -5.19 2.86 -25.49
C ASP A 82 -5.09 2.10 -24.15
N THR A 83 -4.27 2.61 -23.22
CA THR A 83 -4.11 2.00 -21.89
C THR A 83 -5.10 2.54 -20.86
N ASN A 84 -5.91 3.56 -21.22
CA ASN A 84 -6.80 4.30 -20.31
C ASN A 84 -6.12 4.78 -19.01
N TRP A 85 -4.80 4.96 -19.08
CA TRP A 85 -3.99 5.36 -17.95
C TRP A 85 -4.06 6.88 -17.77
N THR A 86 -4.18 7.32 -16.52
CA THR A 86 -4.05 8.74 -16.19
C THR A 86 -3.23 8.89 -14.93
N GLU A 87 -2.51 10.01 -14.81
CA GLU A 87 -1.76 10.40 -13.62
C GLU A 87 -2.65 10.31 -12.37
N ARG A 88 -3.89 10.82 -12.48
CA ARG A 88 -4.85 10.83 -11.37
C ARG A 88 -5.25 9.42 -10.95
N ARG A 89 -5.49 8.51 -11.90
CA ARG A 89 -5.86 7.12 -11.61
C ARG A 89 -4.68 6.36 -11.02
N SER A 90 -3.48 6.56 -11.55
CA SER A 90 -2.23 5.98 -11.03
C SER A 90 -1.96 6.41 -9.60
N ARG A 91 -1.98 7.72 -9.32
CA ARG A 91 -1.80 8.26 -7.96
C ARG A 91 -2.81 7.69 -6.97
N ARG A 92 -4.08 7.54 -7.38
CA ARG A 92 -5.13 6.95 -6.55
C ARG A 92 -4.89 5.46 -6.28
N ALA A 93 -4.42 4.70 -7.26
CA ALA A 93 -4.06 3.30 -7.09
C ALA A 93 -2.89 3.15 -6.13
N MET A 94 -1.81 3.91 -6.34
CA MET A 94 -0.63 3.88 -5.48
C MET A 94 -0.94 4.34 -4.05
N ALA A 95 -1.83 5.32 -3.86
CA ALA A 95 -2.29 5.70 -2.52
C ALA A 95 -2.98 4.55 -1.77
N ARG A 96 -3.71 3.66 -2.47
CA ARG A 96 -4.32 2.47 -1.86
C ARG A 96 -3.27 1.40 -1.53
N ILE A 97 -2.32 1.15 -2.45
CA ILE A 97 -1.22 0.19 -2.23
C ILE A 97 -0.33 0.66 -1.08
N GLY A 98 -0.03 1.96 -1.02
CA GLY A 98 0.71 2.58 0.08
C GLY A 98 -0.08 2.48 1.38
N GLY A 99 -1.39 2.75 1.35
CA GLY A 99 -2.27 2.49 2.48
C GLY A 99 -2.17 1.05 2.97
N PHE A 100 -2.27 0.07 2.07
CA PHE A 100 -2.13 -1.36 2.37
C PHE A 100 -0.80 -1.68 3.07
N GLY A 101 0.33 -1.27 2.48
CA GLY A 101 1.65 -1.49 3.08
C GLY A 101 1.77 -0.86 4.47
N ALA A 102 1.30 0.39 4.63
CA ALA A 102 1.29 1.07 5.92
C ALA A 102 0.40 0.36 6.95
N GLY A 103 -0.78 -0.13 6.55
CA GLY A 103 -1.66 -0.92 7.41
C GLY A 103 -0.98 -2.18 7.93
N MET A 104 -0.20 -2.87 7.08
CA MET A 104 0.55 -4.03 7.51
C MET A 104 1.66 -3.68 8.51
N MET A 105 2.41 -2.61 8.23
CA MET A 105 3.49 -2.13 9.09
C MET A 105 2.99 -1.66 10.47
N LEU A 106 1.72 -1.24 10.58
CA LEU A 106 1.12 -0.85 11.87
C LEU A 106 0.70 -2.06 12.70
N VAL A 107 0.17 -3.12 12.08
CA VAL A 107 -0.34 -4.30 12.81
C VAL A 107 0.75 -5.30 13.14
N ALA A 108 1.74 -5.48 12.26
CA ALA A 108 2.78 -6.49 12.45
C ALA A 108 3.57 -6.33 13.76
N PRO A 109 4.00 -5.12 14.18
CA PRO A 109 4.68 -4.94 15.46
C PRO A 109 3.79 -5.26 16.66
N VAL A 110 2.49 -4.95 16.59
CA VAL A 110 1.52 -5.29 17.65
C VAL A 110 1.44 -6.80 17.82
N LEU A 111 1.35 -7.56 16.72
CA LEU A 111 1.39 -9.01 16.76
C LEU A 111 2.72 -9.53 17.30
N GLY A 112 3.84 -8.93 16.87
CA GLY A 112 5.18 -9.24 17.36
C GLY A 112 5.29 -9.09 18.88
N THR A 113 4.74 -8.01 19.46
CA THR A 113 4.71 -7.80 20.92
C THR A 113 3.83 -8.81 21.66
N LEU A 114 2.81 -9.39 21.02
CA LEU A 114 1.94 -10.39 21.65
C LEU A 114 2.56 -11.79 21.69
N VAL A 115 3.54 -12.06 20.82
CA VAL A 115 4.13 -13.40 20.64
C VAL A 115 5.62 -13.49 20.97
N GLY A 116 6.28 -12.35 21.20
CA GLY A 116 7.64 -12.25 21.71
C GLY A 116 7.65 -12.08 23.23
#